data_AF-A0A4P7SSD7-F1
#
_entry.id   AF-A0A4P7SSD7-F1
#
_cell.length_a   1.000
_cell.length_b   1.000
_cell.length_c   1.000
_cell.angle_alpha   90.00
_cell.angle_beta   90.00
_cell.angle_gamma   90.00
#
_symmetry.space_group_name_H-M   'P 1'
#
loop_
_entity.id
_entity.type
_entity.pdbx_description
1 polymer ?
#
loop_
_entity_poly.entity_id
_entity_poly.type
_entity_poly.pdbx_seq_one_letter_code
_entity_poly.pdbx_strand_id
1 'polypeptide(L)'
;MAGSYRRVGVADGQDGPFWSIVDLQLDGRRVVLQGIPNRSARGLALAFETTLARHVETVRVDRARSSFDQAAADVEAWAAAFFDAARTHLAAKGWLTREFRLRWETRKPAGDFDKLLNEASIAEHIEAQNGAVLEAIDLWKAGLGGYIAAWNEGHLEKELEACRDFFNRVERSPLTDEQARAVVCFDNRVQVVASAGSGKTSTMVAKAAYALHRNLVPAEKILLLAFNTDAARELQQRIHDRLHPLGLDGGNVAAQTFHAFGLDVIGRATGRKPALAPWLDSGQDSEQLMRIVDELKAADPIFRTRWDLFRIVLGRDLPAFGQEEDDPEDWDQGSKSIGFQTLQGEVVKSQGERMIADWLFYNGVRYSYETRYEHDTTDATHRQYSPDFHYPGINVYHEHFALDKDGLPPSEFHGYLDGVIWKRATHQRYGTTLLETTMAGLWDGTAFVYLARN
;
A
#
# COMPACT_ATOMS: atom_id res chain seq x y z
N MET A 1 -46.13 45.96 -27.76
CA MET A 1 -47.01 44.87 -28.25
C MET A 1 -46.67 43.61 -27.49
N ALA A 2 -47.54 43.16 -26.59
CA ALA A 2 -47.39 41.90 -25.89
C ALA A 2 -48.17 40.82 -26.66
N GLY A 3 -47.48 40.00 -27.44
CA GLY A 3 -48.07 38.85 -28.12
C GLY A 3 -48.05 37.64 -27.18
N SER A 4 -49.22 37.12 -26.81
CA SER A 4 -49.30 35.84 -26.11
C SER A 4 -49.18 34.71 -27.13
N TYR A 5 -48.07 33.96 -27.09
CA TYR A 5 -47.89 32.76 -27.90
C TYR A 5 -48.21 31.53 -27.05
N ARG A 6 -49.07 30.62 -27.54
CA ARG A 6 -49.27 29.29 -26.96
C ARG A 6 -48.56 28.28 -27.86
N ARG A 7 -47.41 27.75 -27.42
CA ARG A 7 -46.81 26.57 -28.07
C ARG A 7 -47.70 25.37 -27.75
N VAL A 8 -48.30 24.77 -28.77
CA VAL A 8 -49.07 23.53 -28.61
C VAL A 8 -48.16 22.38 -28.99
N GLY A 9 -47.52 21.79 -27.98
CA GLY A 9 -46.70 20.59 -28.14
C GLY A 9 -47.53 19.31 -28.25
N VAL A 10 -46.86 18.25 -28.67
CA VAL A 10 -47.45 16.95 -28.99
C VAL A 10 -47.82 16.22 -27.70
N ALA A 11 -49.13 16.07 -27.47
CA ALA A 11 -49.76 15.41 -26.33
C ALA A 11 -49.58 16.16 -24.99
N ASP A 12 -50.70 16.53 -24.36
CA ASP A 12 -50.78 17.06 -22.99
C ASP A 12 -50.02 18.37 -22.68
N GLY A 13 -49.81 19.24 -23.67
CA GLY A 13 -49.39 20.62 -23.41
C GLY A 13 -47.96 20.79 -22.91
N GLN A 14 -47.09 19.79 -23.08
CA GLN A 14 -45.65 19.92 -22.81
C GLN A 14 -44.88 20.43 -24.03
N ASP A 15 -43.81 21.19 -23.79
CA ASP A 15 -42.92 21.73 -24.84
C ASP A 15 -42.17 20.60 -25.57
N GLY A 16 -42.20 20.61 -26.91
CA GLY A 16 -41.51 19.63 -27.75
C GLY A 16 -41.12 20.19 -29.12
N PRO A 17 -40.29 19.47 -29.90
CA PRO A 17 -39.74 19.98 -31.17
C PRO A 17 -40.74 20.04 -32.34
N PHE A 18 -41.95 19.47 -32.18
CA PHE A 18 -42.99 19.44 -33.22
C PHE A 18 -44.29 20.11 -32.73
N TRP A 19 -45.04 20.75 -33.63
CA TRP A 19 -46.35 21.35 -33.36
C TRP A 19 -47.41 20.83 -34.33
N SER A 20 -48.67 20.76 -33.86
CA SER A 20 -49.81 20.37 -34.71
C SER A 20 -50.63 21.54 -35.19
N ILE A 21 -50.81 22.59 -34.37
CA ILE A 21 -51.43 23.86 -34.75
C ILE A 21 -50.78 24.98 -33.93
N VAL A 22 -50.41 26.09 -34.58
CA VAL A 22 -50.06 27.34 -33.90
C VAL A 22 -51.14 28.37 -34.20
N ASP A 23 -51.79 28.88 -33.14
CA ASP A 23 -52.83 29.90 -33.24
C ASP A 23 -52.27 31.24 -32.76
N LEU A 24 -52.17 32.21 -33.67
CA LEU A 24 -51.59 33.52 -33.42
C LEU A 24 -52.68 34.60 -33.52
N GLN A 25 -52.73 35.49 -32.54
CA GLN A 25 -53.50 36.73 -32.61
C GLN A 25 -52.56 37.88 -32.97
N LEU A 26 -52.69 38.39 -34.19
CA LEU A 26 -51.91 39.52 -34.71
C LEU A 26 -52.88 40.59 -35.17
N ASP A 27 -52.82 41.78 -34.58
CA ASP A 27 -53.62 42.95 -34.94
C ASP A 27 -55.13 42.67 -35.10
N GLY A 28 -55.70 41.88 -34.17
CA GLY A 28 -57.12 41.50 -34.17
C GLY A 28 -57.51 40.44 -35.20
N ARG A 29 -56.54 39.87 -35.93
CA ARG A 29 -56.75 38.76 -36.88
C ARG A 29 -56.18 37.47 -36.30
N ARG A 30 -57.00 36.42 -36.37
CA ARG A 30 -56.61 35.06 -36.02
C ARG A 30 -55.88 34.42 -37.20
N VAL A 31 -54.62 34.04 -37.00
CA VAL A 31 -53.79 33.34 -37.98
C VAL A 31 -53.51 31.94 -37.43
N VAL A 32 -54.07 30.92 -38.10
CA VAL A 32 -53.89 29.51 -37.74
C VAL A 32 -52.88 28.88 -38.69
N LEU A 33 -51.71 28.52 -38.16
CA LEU A 33 -50.70 27.78 -38.90
C LEU A 33 -50.91 26.28 -38.61
N GLN A 34 -51.23 25.53 -39.67
CA GLN A 34 -51.36 24.07 -39.59
C GLN A 34 -49.96 23.43 -39.52
N GLY A 35 -49.77 22.56 -38.54
CA GLY A 35 -48.56 21.78 -38.34
C GLY A 35 -48.76 20.30 -38.67
N ILE A 36 -47.98 19.43 -38.03
CA ILE A 36 -47.99 17.99 -38.29
C ILE A 36 -49.20 17.35 -37.57
N PRO A 37 -50.05 16.54 -38.25
CA PRO A 37 -51.15 15.85 -37.59
C PRO A 37 -50.68 15.03 -36.39
N ASN A 38 -51.41 15.06 -35.27
CA ASN A 38 -50.97 14.46 -33.98
C ASN A 38 -50.47 13.01 -34.10
N ARG A 39 -51.08 12.17 -34.94
CA ARG A 39 -50.65 10.78 -35.18
C ARG A 39 -49.26 10.73 -35.86
N SER A 40 -49.05 11.56 -36.87
CA SER A 40 -47.77 11.67 -37.58
C SER A 40 -46.71 12.35 -36.70
N ALA A 41 -47.10 13.31 -35.87
CA ALA A 41 -46.21 14.01 -34.92
C ALA A 41 -45.70 13.06 -33.83
N ARG A 42 -46.55 12.17 -33.29
CA ARG A 42 -46.12 11.10 -32.36
C ARG A 42 -45.16 10.11 -33.01
N GLY A 43 -45.44 9.69 -34.25
CA GLY A 43 -44.55 8.81 -35.00
C GLY A 43 -43.18 9.45 -35.27
N LEU A 44 -43.15 10.75 -35.61
CA LEU A 44 -41.93 11.53 -35.81
C LEU A 44 -41.17 11.77 -34.50
N ALA A 45 -41.85 12.05 -33.39
CA ALA A 45 -41.23 12.21 -32.09
C ALA A 45 -40.53 10.92 -31.63
N LEU A 46 -41.21 9.77 -31.71
CA LEU A 46 -40.62 8.48 -31.37
C LEU A 46 -39.42 8.15 -32.28
N ALA A 47 -39.55 8.39 -33.59
CA ALA A 47 -38.45 8.15 -34.54
C ALA A 47 -37.25 9.09 -34.30
N PHE A 48 -37.52 10.35 -33.92
CA PHE A 48 -36.50 11.34 -33.57
C PHE A 48 -35.79 10.96 -32.27
N GLU A 49 -36.52 10.65 -31.21
CA GLU A 49 -35.96 10.21 -29.93
C GLU A 49 -35.12 8.95 -30.08
N THR A 50 -35.61 7.96 -30.82
CA THR A 50 -34.85 6.72 -31.11
C THR A 50 -33.57 7.02 -31.90
N THR A 51 -33.65 7.91 -32.89
CA THR A 51 -32.49 8.31 -33.70
C THR A 51 -31.49 9.12 -32.90
N LEU A 52 -31.96 10.03 -32.04
CA LEU A 52 -31.13 10.84 -31.16
C LEU A 52 -30.42 9.95 -30.13
N ALA A 53 -31.15 9.03 -29.49
CA ALA A 53 -30.58 8.07 -28.55
C ALA A 53 -29.49 7.22 -29.21
N ARG A 54 -29.74 6.70 -30.43
CA ARG A 54 -28.74 5.95 -31.21
C ARG A 54 -27.53 6.80 -31.56
N HIS A 55 -27.72 8.07 -31.96
CA HIS A 55 -26.62 8.97 -32.29
C HIS A 55 -25.79 9.32 -31.06
N VAL A 56 -26.43 9.66 -29.94
CA VAL A 56 -25.77 9.90 -28.65
C VAL A 56 -24.96 8.68 -28.23
N GLU A 57 -25.52 7.48 -28.37
CA GLU A 57 -24.82 6.24 -28.06
C GLU A 57 -23.61 6.01 -28.98
N THR A 58 -23.75 6.26 -30.29
CA THR A 58 -22.62 6.15 -31.23
C THR A 58 -21.49 7.11 -30.84
N VAL A 59 -21.82 8.37 -30.54
CA VAL A 59 -20.82 9.38 -30.10
C VAL A 59 -20.17 8.96 -28.78
N ARG A 60 -20.92 8.36 -27.85
CA ARG A 60 -20.40 7.83 -26.60
C ARG A 60 -19.39 6.70 -26.84
N VAL A 61 -19.74 5.73 -27.68
CA VAL A 61 -18.88 4.60 -28.03
C VAL A 61 -17.62 5.06 -28.76
N ASP A 62 -17.73 5.98 -29.73
CA ASP A 62 -16.58 6.50 -30.46
C ASP A 62 -15.60 7.24 -29.52
N ARG A 63 -16.13 8.00 -28.54
CA ARG A 63 -15.33 8.64 -27.51
C ARG A 63 -14.66 7.63 -26.58
N ALA A 64 -15.37 6.56 -26.19
CA ALA A 64 -14.82 5.49 -25.38
C ALA A 64 -13.69 4.76 -26.12
N ARG A 65 -13.87 4.44 -27.42
CA ARG A 65 -12.83 3.85 -28.27
C ARG A 65 -11.59 4.73 -28.37
N SER A 66 -11.77 6.02 -28.66
CA SER A 66 -10.63 6.95 -28.75
C SER A 66 -9.92 7.12 -27.40
N SER A 67 -10.65 7.11 -26.29
CA SER A 67 -10.06 7.19 -24.94
C SER A 67 -9.31 5.91 -24.59
N PHE A 68 -9.86 4.76 -24.98
CA PHE A 68 -9.21 3.47 -24.86
C PHE A 68 -7.93 3.40 -25.68
N ASP A 69 -7.94 3.80 -26.96
CA ASP A 69 -6.76 3.73 -27.82
C ASP A 69 -5.59 4.57 -27.25
N GLN A 70 -5.89 5.75 -26.71
CA GLN A 70 -4.89 6.60 -26.07
C GLN A 70 -4.31 5.94 -24.81
N ALA A 71 -5.17 5.42 -23.93
CA ALA A 71 -4.73 4.75 -22.71
C ALA A 71 -4.01 3.42 -22.98
N ALA A 72 -4.45 2.68 -24.00
CA ALA A 72 -3.84 1.44 -24.45
C ALA A 72 -2.42 1.68 -24.99
N ALA A 73 -2.18 2.78 -25.72
CA ALA A 73 -0.85 3.15 -26.18
C ALA A 73 0.11 3.43 -25.00
N ASP A 74 -0.37 4.11 -23.96
CA ASP A 74 0.43 4.37 -22.75
C ASP A 74 0.74 3.07 -21.98
N VAL A 75 -0.23 2.15 -21.89
CA VAL A 75 -0.07 0.84 -21.26
C VAL A 75 0.84 -0.08 -22.06
N GLU A 76 0.75 -0.07 -23.38
CA GLU A 76 1.65 -0.78 -24.29
C GLU A 76 3.09 -0.30 -24.11
N ALA A 77 3.31 1.02 -24.13
CA ALA A 77 4.63 1.61 -23.92
C ALA A 77 5.21 1.24 -22.54
N TRP A 78 4.38 1.29 -21.49
CA TRP A 78 4.76 0.87 -20.14
C TRP A 78 5.12 -0.63 -20.09
N ALA A 79 4.32 -1.50 -20.69
CA ALA A 79 4.54 -2.94 -20.69
C ALA A 79 5.81 -3.31 -21.48
N ALA A 80 6.01 -2.72 -22.65
CA ALA A 80 7.22 -2.89 -23.45
C ALA A 80 8.48 -2.47 -22.67
N ALA A 81 8.44 -1.31 -22.01
CA ALA A 81 9.53 -0.83 -21.18
C ALA A 81 9.78 -1.72 -19.95
N PHE A 82 8.72 -2.27 -19.34
CA PHE A 82 8.82 -3.22 -18.25
C PHE A 82 9.54 -4.50 -18.69
N PHE A 83 9.11 -5.12 -19.80
CA PHE A 83 9.71 -6.36 -20.28
C PHE A 83 11.18 -6.17 -20.66
N ASP A 84 11.53 -5.03 -21.28
CA ASP A 84 12.92 -4.71 -21.61
C ASP A 84 13.79 -4.54 -20.36
N ALA A 85 13.29 -3.76 -19.39
CA ALA A 85 13.98 -3.57 -18.13
C ALA A 85 14.08 -4.86 -17.33
N ALA A 86 13.08 -5.74 -17.38
CA ALA A 86 13.10 -7.03 -16.71
C ALA A 86 14.19 -7.94 -17.31
N ARG A 87 14.29 -8.01 -18.64
CA ARG A 87 15.35 -8.81 -19.31
C ARG A 87 16.73 -8.28 -18.93
N THR A 88 16.91 -6.97 -19.01
CA THR A 88 18.17 -6.31 -18.67
C THR A 88 18.55 -6.52 -17.20
N HIS A 89 17.59 -6.35 -16.30
CA HIS A 89 17.81 -6.49 -14.86
C HIS A 89 18.12 -7.93 -14.48
N LEU A 90 17.36 -8.90 -15.01
CA LEU A 90 17.60 -10.32 -14.75
C LEU A 90 18.96 -10.77 -15.29
N ALA A 91 19.36 -10.31 -16.48
CA ALA A 91 20.68 -10.60 -17.04
C ALA A 91 21.83 -9.98 -16.23
N ALA A 92 21.63 -8.77 -15.68
CA ALA A 92 22.68 -8.07 -14.93
C ALA A 92 22.74 -8.43 -13.44
N LYS A 93 21.63 -8.84 -12.83
CA LYS A 93 21.48 -9.03 -11.38
C LYS A 93 21.09 -10.44 -10.96
N GLY A 94 20.64 -11.28 -11.89
CA GLY A 94 20.23 -12.66 -11.60
C GLY A 94 18.90 -12.77 -10.83
N TRP A 95 18.18 -11.67 -10.59
CA TRP A 95 16.88 -11.75 -9.94
C TRP A 95 16.05 -10.49 -10.18
N LEU A 96 14.75 -10.64 -10.42
CA LEU A 96 13.78 -9.54 -10.40
C LEU A 96 13.28 -9.34 -8.98
N THR A 97 13.80 -8.32 -8.31
CA THR A 97 13.59 -8.11 -6.88
C THR A 97 12.25 -7.46 -6.54
N ARG A 98 11.84 -7.51 -5.27
CA ARG A 98 10.65 -6.82 -4.77
C ARG A 98 10.69 -5.31 -5.06
N GLU A 99 11.85 -4.67 -4.94
CA GLU A 99 11.97 -3.24 -5.25
C GLU A 99 11.91 -2.96 -6.75
N PHE A 100 12.37 -3.90 -7.60
CA PHE A 100 12.12 -3.81 -9.04
C PHE A 100 10.61 -3.82 -9.31
N ARG A 101 9.86 -4.76 -8.72
CA ARG A 101 8.40 -4.83 -8.83
C ARG A 101 7.72 -3.53 -8.39
N LEU A 102 7.96 -3.08 -7.16
CA LEU A 102 7.31 -1.89 -6.59
C LEU A 102 7.58 -0.62 -7.41
N ARG A 103 8.80 -0.48 -7.93
CA ARG A 103 9.17 0.63 -8.82
C ARG A 103 8.42 0.61 -10.15
N TRP A 104 8.06 -0.57 -10.66
CA TRP A 104 7.28 -0.68 -11.90
C TRP A 104 5.78 -0.56 -11.66
N GLU A 105 5.29 -1.04 -10.51
CA GLU A 105 3.90 -0.81 -10.07
C GLU A 105 3.61 0.68 -9.90
N THR A 106 4.52 1.44 -9.31
CA THR A 106 4.40 2.91 -9.16
C THR A 106 4.52 3.69 -10.48
N ARG A 107 5.02 3.05 -11.54
CA ARG A 107 5.13 3.63 -12.89
C ARG A 107 3.95 3.27 -13.80
N LYS A 108 2.98 2.49 -13.31
CA LYS A 108 1.77 2.19 -14.09
C LYS A 108 1.11 3.50 -14.54
N PRO A 109 0.72 3.63 -15.82
CA PRO A 109 -0.06 4.76 -16.29
C PRO A 109 -1.26 5.03 -15.38
N ALA A 110 -1.42 6.28 -14.95
CA ALA A 110 -2.59 6.70 -14.18
C ALA A 110 -3.76 6.92 -15.14
N GLY A 111 -4.99 6.61 -14.70
CA GLY A 111 -6.19 6.89 -15.47
C GLY A 111 -7.28 5.84 -15.30
N ASP A 112 -8.32 5.98 -16.12
CA ASP A 112 -9.52 5.14 -16.09
C ASP A 112 -9.40 3.89 -16.98
N PHE A 113 -8.19 3.36 -17.19
CA PHE A 113 -7.96 2.21 -18.07
C PHE A 113 -8.75 0.97 -17.64
N ASP A 114 -8.82 0.71 -16.34
CA ASP A 114 -9.65 -0.38 -15.79
C ASP A 114 -11.14 -0.19 -16.08
N LYS A 115 -11.64 1.05 -16.08
CA LYS A 115 -13.04 1.32 -16.44
C LYS A 115 -13.29 1.06 -17.92
N LEU A 116 -12.37 1.52 -18.77
CA LEU A 116 -12.44 1.33 -20.22
C LEU A 116 -12.35 -0.16 -20.60
N LEU A 117 -11.48 -0.93 -19.94
CA LEU A 117 -11.36 -2.38 -20.15
C LEU A 117 -12.64 -3.16 -19.83
N ASN A 118 -13.46 -2.65 -18.92
CA ASN A 118 -14.72 -3.27 -18.52
C ASN A 118 -15.95 -2.69 -19.25
N GLU A 119 -15.76 -1.77 -20.20
CA GLU A 119 -16.86 -1.16 -20.93
C GLU A 119 -17.34 -2.08 -22.07
N ALA A 120 -18.50 -2.70 -21.88
CA ALA A 120 -19.09 -3.66 -22.83
C ALA A 120 -19.30 -3.09 -24.24
N SER A 121 -19.49 -1.78 -24.36
CA SER A 121 -19.73 -1.10 -25.64
C SER A 121 -18.52 -1.11 -26.59
N ILE A 122 -17.32 -1.35 -26.05
CA ILE A 122 -16.05 -1.38 -26.79
C ILE A 122 -15.34 -2.74 -26.72
N ALA A 123 -15.98 -3.79 -26.19
CA ALA A 123 -15.36 -5.11 -26.04
C ALA A 123 -14.80 -5.67 -27.36
N GLU A 124 -15.58 -5.62 -28.44
CA GLU A 124 -15.12 -6.05 -29.78
C GLU A 124 -13.92 -5.23 -30.28
N HIS A 125 -13.86 -3.94 -29.92
CA HIS A 125 -12.75 -3.06 -30.28
C HIS A 125 -11.47 -3.41 -29.51
N ILE A 126 -11.60 -3.84 -28.26
CA ILE A 126 -10.49 -4.33 -27.42
C ILE A 126 -9.96 -5.65 -28.00
N GLU A 127 -10.85 -6.59 -28.33
CA GLU A 127 -10.48 -7.89 -28.90
C GLU A 127 -9.83 -7.78 -30.29
N ALA A 128 -10.16 -6.72 -31.04
CA ALA A 128 -9.57 -6.43 -32.35
C ALA A 128 -8.19 -5.74 -32.28
N GLN A 129 -7.68 -5.44 -31.09
CA GLN A 129 -6.37 -4.81 -30.94
C GLN A 129 -5.23 -5.72 -31.40
N ASN A 130 -4.07 -5.11 -31.66
CA ASN A 130 -2.88 -5.85 -32.03
C ASN A 130 -2.34 -6.69 -30.85
N GLY A 131 -1.50 -7.68 -31.15
CA GLY A 131 -0.96 -8.60 -30.14
C GLY A 131 -0.14 -7.93 -29.02
N ALA A 132 0.54 -6.82 -29.30
CA ALA A 132 1.33 -6.10 -28.28
C ALA A 132 0.42 -5.39 -27.27
N VAL A 133 -0.67 -4.78 -27.74
CA VAL A 133 -1.69 -4.18 -26.88
C VAL A 133 -2.40 -5.26 -26.05
N LEU A 134 -2.75 -6.40 -26.65
CA LEU A 134 -3.36 -7.51 -25.93
C LEU A 134 -2.43 -8.08 -24.84
N GLU A 135 -1.14 -8.27 -25.14
CA GLU A 135 -0.14 -8.69 -24.16
C GLU A 135 0.02 -7.67 -23.02
N ALA A 136 -0.01 -6.37 -23.34
CA ALA A 136 0.03 -5.31 -22.34
C ALA A 136 -1.21 -5.31 -21.44
N ILE A 137 -2.39 -5.59 -22.00
CA ILE A 137 -3.65 -5.74 -21.25
C ILE A 137 -3.59 -6.97 -20.34
N ASP A 138 -3.05 -8.09 -20.81
CA ASP A 138 -2.89 -9.31 -20.00
C ASP A 138 -1.93 -9.07 -18.83
N LEU A 139 -0.80 -8.38 -19.07
CA LEU A 139 0.11 -7.95 -18.02
C LEU A 139 -0.58 -6.99 -17.03
N TRP A 140 -1.39 -6.06 -17.54
CA TRP A 140 -2.12 -5.10 -16.72
C TRP A 140 -3.08 -5.81 -15.76
N LYS A 141 -3.91 -6.73 -16.29
CA LYS A 141 -4.92 -7.50 -15.55
C LYS A 141 -4.32 -8.48 -14.55
N ALA A 142 -3.33 -9.27 -14.97
CA ALA A 142 -2.71 -10.27 -14.10
C ALA A 142 -1.77 -9.64 -13.05
N GLY A 143 -1.27 -8.44 -13.32
CA GLY A 143 -0.30 -7.76 -12.48
C GLY A 143 1.13 -8.29 -12.65
N LEU A 144 2.10 -7.51 -12.18
CA LEU A 144 3.52 -7.81 -12.37
C LEU A 144 4.00 -9.04 -11.59
N GLY A 145 3.35 -9.36 -10.46
CA GLY A 145 3.78 -10.38 -9.53
C GLY A 145 3.92 -11.76 -10.18
N GLY A 146 2.90 -12.20 -10.93
CA GLY A 146 2.91 -13.51 -11.59
C GLY A 146 4.01 -13.63 -12.65
N TYR A 147 4.17 -12.61 -13.49
CA TYR A 147 5.21 -12.56 -14.52
C TYR A 147 6.62 -12.58 -13.91
N ILE A 148 6.85 -11.77 -12.89
CA ILE A 148 8.13 -11.71 -12.16
C ILE A 148 8.44 -13.06 -11.50
N ALA A 149 7.46 -13.68 -10.86
CA ALA A 149 7.63 -14.98 -10.22
C ALA A 149 8.00 -16.06 -11.25
N ALA A 150 7.29 -16.12 -12.39
CA ALA A 150 7.58 -17.07 -13.46
C ALA A 150 8.99 -16.88 -14.06
N TRP A 151 9.41 -15.62 -14.26
CA TRP A 151 10.76 -15.32 -14.78
C TRP A 151 11.86 -15.66 -13.78
N ASN A 152 11.64 -15.38 -12.50
CA ASN A 152 12.56 -15.73 -11.44
C ASN A 152 12.67 -17.26 -11.27
N GLU A 153 11.56 -17.99 -11.33
CA GLU A 153 11.57 -19.46 -11.27
C GLU A 153 12.30 -20.05 -12.48
N GLY A 154 12.03 -19.56 -13.69
CA GLY A 154 12.74 -20.01 -14.89
C GLY A 154 14.23 -19.65 -14.88
N HIS A 155 14.63 -18.56 -14.21
CA HIS A 155 16.05 -18.26 -13.98
C HIS A 155 16.66 -19.20 -12.94
N LEU A 156 15.94 -19.44 -11.84
CA LEU A 156 16.36 -20.32 -10.76
C LEU A 156 16.65 -21.73 -11.27
N GLU A 157 15.73 -22.32 -12.03
CA GLU A 157 15.92 -23.66 -12.61
C GLU A 157 17.18 -23.74 -13.47
N LYS A 158 17.39 -22.74 -14.34
CA LYS A 158 18.59 -22.65 -15.19
C LYS A 158 19.87 -22.53 -14.38
N GLU A 159 19.87 -21.74 -13.31
CA GLU A 159 21.03 -21.56 -12.44
C GLU A 159 21.32 -22.81 -11.60
N LEU A 160 20.29 -23.51 -11.12
CA LEU A 160 20.45 -24.78 -10.40
C LEU A 160 21.13 -25.84 -11.28
N GLU A 161 20.77 -25.90 -12.57
CA GLU A 161 21.42 -26.78 -13.53
C GLU A 161 22.83 -26.30 -13.90
N ALA A 162 22.98 -25.04 -14.31
CA ALA A 162 24.25 -24.49 -14.78
C ALA A 162 25.33 -24.45 -13.70
N CYS A 163 24.95 -24.25 -12.43
CA CYS A 163 25.87 -24.18 -11.30
C CYS A 163 25.86 -25.46 -10.44
N ARG A 164 25.37 -26.58 -10.96
CA ARG A 164 25.27 -27.85 -10.22
C ARG A 164 26.61 -28.31 -9.63
N ASP A 165 27.68 -28.25 -10.43
CA ASP A 165 29.03 -28.62 -9.97
C ASP A 165 29.54 -27.69 -8.87
N PHE A 166 29.21 -26.40 -8.94
CA PHE A 166 29.52 -25.43 -7.90
C PHE A 166 28.79 -25.78 -6.60
N PHE A 167 27.47 -26.03 -6.63
CA PHE A 167 26.70 -26.39 -5.44
C PHE A 167 27.14 -27.71 -4.80
N ASN A 168 27.68 -28.63 -5.60
CA ASN A 168 28.24 -29.90 -5.11
C ASN A 168 29.60 -29.74 -4.40
N ARG A 169 30.32 -28.63 -4.61
CA ARG A 169 31.73 -28.46 -4.19
C ARG A 169 32.00 -27.25 -3.31
N VAL A 170 31.08 -26.27 -3.29
CA VAL A 170 31.24 -25.01 -2.56
C VAL A 170 31.36 -25.22 -1.04
N GLU A 171 30.85 -26.32 -0.53
CA GLU A 171 30.93 -26.70 0.88
C GLU A 171 31.42 -28.14 1.05
N ARG A 172 31.67 -28.57 2.29
CA ARG A 172 32.18 -29.93 2.58
C ARG A 172 31.27 -31.03 2.06
N SER A 173 29.97 -30.78 2.07
CA SER A 173 28.94 -31.65 1.53
C SER A 173 28.17 -30.88 0.46
N PRO A 174 27.63 -31.56 -0.56
CA PRO A 174 26.71 -30.94 -1.51
C PRO A 174 25.58 -30.22 -0.81
N LEU A 175 25.21 -29.04 -1.32
CA LEU A 175 24.02 -28.34 -0.84
C LEU A 175 22.76 -29.13 -1.18
N THR A 176 21.76 -29.06 -0.30
CA THR A 176 20.41 -29.54 -0.65
C THR A 176 19.76 -28.61 -1.67
N ASP A 177 18.73 -29.09 -2.36
CA ASP A 177 17.99 -28.28 -3.34
C ASP A 177 17.42 -27.01 -2.69
N GLU A 178 16.91 -27.10 -1.45
CA GLU A 178 16.42 -25.95 -0.70
C GLU A 178 17.52 -24.92 -0.39
N GLN A 179 18.71 -25.39 -0.02
CA GLN A 179 19.87 -24.51 0.23
C GLN A 179 20.34 -23.86 -1.06
N ALA A 180 20.42 -24.61 -2.16
CA ALA A 180 20.80 -24.08 -3.47
C ALA A 180 19.78 -23.03 -3.96
N ARG A 181 18.47 -23.27 -3.77
CA ARG A 181 17.43 -22.28 -4.05
C ARG A 181 17.58 -21.02 -3.22
N ALA A 182 17.87 -21.15 -1.93
CA ALA A 182 18.14 -19.99 -1.06
C ALA A 182 19.40 -19.23 -1.47
N VAL A 183 20.42 -19.92 -2.00
CA VAL A 183 21.63 -19.32 -2.55
C VAL A 183 21.31 -18.49 -3.80
N VAL A 184 20.57 -19.06 -4.77
CA VAL A 184 20.27 -18.41 -6.06
C VAL A 184 19.24 -17.27 -5.94
N CYS A 185 18.36 -17.28 -4.94
CA CYS A 185 17.39 -16.18 -4.75
C CYS A 185 18.08 -14.86 -4.34
N PHE A 186 18.19 -13.89 -5.24
CA PHE A 186 18.80 -12.57 -4.99
C PHE A 186 17.78 -11.44 -4.81
N ASP A 187 16.66 -11.71 -4.14
CA ASP A 187 15.76 -10.62 -3.72
C ASP A 187 16.44 -9.71 -2.67
N ASN A 188 15.96 -8.48 -2.52
CA ASN A 188 16.60 -7.46 -1.69
C ASN A 188 16.56 -7.80 -0.19
N ARG A 189 15.58 -8.59 0.24
CA ARG A 189 15.34 -8.95 1.65
C ARG A 189 14.85 -10.39 1.73
N VAL A 190 15.74 -11.29 2.15
CA VAL A 190 15.46 -12.73 2.23
C VAL A 190 15.65 -13.20 3.67
N GLN A 191 14.60 -13.76 4.25
CA GLN A 191 14.66 -14.45 5.54
C GLN A 191 14.72 -15.96 5.31
N VAL A 192 15.76 -16.62 5.81
CA VAL A 192 15.89 -18.08 5.75
C VAL A 192 15.57 -18.64 7.14
N VAL A 193 14.41 -19.28 7.26
CA VAL A 193 13.99 -19.97 8.48
C VAL A 193 14.53 -21.38 8.45
N ALA A 194 15.39 -21.73 9.42
CA ALA A 194 16.03 -23.03 9.42
C ALA A 194 16.33 -23.54 10.84
N SER A 195 16.02 -24.82 11.08
CA SER A 195 16.26 -25.52 12.34
C SER A 195 17.76 -25.58 12.70
N ALA A 196 18.09 -25.94 13.94
CA ALA A 196 19.48 -26.20 14.31
C ALA A 196 20.07 -27.33 13.44
N GLY A 197 21.31 -27.21 13.01
CA GLY A 197 21.99 -28.23 12.18
C GLY A 197 21.63 -28.25 10.68
N SER A 198 20.64 -27.46 10.23
CA SER A 198 20.22 -27.38 8.81
C SER A 198 21.22 -26.72 7.84
N GLY A 199 22.40 -26.32 8.30
CA GLY A 199 23.42 -25.72 7.45
C GLY A 199 23.28 -24.22 7.18
N LYS A 200 22.61 -23.44 8.06
CA LYS A 200 22.50 -21.96 7.94
C LYS A 200 23.78 -21.26 7.53
N THR A 201 24.88 -21.54 8.24
CA THR A 201 26.20 -20.97 7.97
C THR A 201 26.73 -21.40 6.59
N SER A 202 26.52 -22.68 6.22
CA SER A 202 26.88 -23.22 4.90
C SER A 202 26.16 -22.47 3.78
N THR A 203 24.83 -22.29 3.91
CA THR A 203 24.01 -21.55 2.94
C THR A 203 24.49 -20.11 2.79
N MET A 204 24.81 -19.45 3.91
CA MET A 204 25.29 -18.07 3.89
C MET A 204 26.65 -17.91 3.19
N VAL A 205 27.61 -18.81 3.47
CA VAL A 205 28.92 -18.82 2.79
C VAL A 205 28.78 -19.16 1.32
N ALA A 206 27.96 -20.16 0.99
CA ALA A 206 27.68 -20.54 -0.40
C ALA A 206 27.02 -19.40 -1.18
N LYS A 207 26.18 -18.57 -0.54
CA LYS A 207 25.57 -17.40 -1.17
C LYS A 207 26.60 -16.33 -1.53
N ALA A 208 27.52 -16.03 -0.62
CA ALA A 208 28.64 -15.13 -0.91
C ALA A 208 29.52 -15.68 -2.05
N ALA A 209 29.85 -16.98 -2.01
CA ALA A 209 30.60 -17.65 -3.06
C ALA A 209 29.88 -17.57 -4.42
N TYR A 210 28.56 -17.79 -4.46
CA TYR A 210 27.76 -17.75 -5.68
C TYR A 210 27.71 -16.32 -6.26
N ALA A 211 27.56 -15.30 -5.41
CA ALA A 211 27.59 -13.91 -5.84
C ALA A 211 28.90 -13.55 -6.58
N LEU A 212 30.02 -14.07 -6.10
CA LEU A 212 31.33 -13.90 -6.73
C LEU A 212 31.46 -14.76 -7.99
N HIS A 213 31.07 -16.03 -7.91
CA HIS A 213 31.15 -16.98 -9.02
C HIS A 213 30.40 -16.47 -10.27
N ARG A 214 29.24 -15.83 -10.07
CA ARG A 214 28.40 -15.26 -11.13
C ARG A 214 28.69 -13.78 -11.41
N ASN A 215 29.71 -13.19 -10.78
CA ASN A 215 30.08 -11.78 -10.91
C ASN A 215 28.91 -10.81 -10.63
N LEU A 216 28.00 -11.17 -9.71
CA LEU A 216 26.84 -10.36 -9.36
C LEU A 216 27.22 -9.18 -8.45
N VAL A 217 28.16 -9.43 -7.54
CA VAL A 217 28.60 -8.47 -6.52
C VAL A 217 30.12 -8.60 -6.33
N PRO A 218 30.89 -7.50 -6.38
CA PRO A 218 32.31 -7.49 -6.00
C PRO A 218 32.53 -7.91 -4.55
N ALA A 219 33.64 -8.57 -4.24
CA ALA A 219 33.93 -9.09 -2.90
C ALA A 219 33.90 -8.02 -1.79
N GLU A 220 34.44 -6.84 -2.07
CA GLU A 220 34.48 -5.70 -1.16
C GLU A 220 33.09 -5.10 -0.85
N LYS A 221 32.06 -5.51 -1.60
CA LYS A 221 30.66 -5.14 -1.36
C LYS A 221 29.86 -6.22 -0.62
N ILE A 222 30.51 -7.30 -0.19
CA ILE A 222 29.89 -8.37 0.59
C ILE A 222 30.34 -8.25 2.06
N LEU A 223 29.36 -8.12 2.96
CA LEU A 223 29.56 -8.08 4.41
C LEU A 223 28.75 -9.19 5.09
N LEU A 224 29.41 -9.94 5.95
CA LEU A 224 28.83 -10.99 6.78
C LEU A 224 28.96 -10.59 8.24
N LEU A 225 27.85 -10.64 8.98
CA LEU A 225 27.80 -10.19 10.37
C LEU A 225 27.54 -11.36 11.31
N ALA A 226 28.27 -11.39 12.43
CA ALA A 226 28.07 -12.33 13.52
C ALA A 226 27.98 -11.61 14.88
N PHE A 227 27.40 -12.29 15.87
CA PHE A 227 27.23 -11.70 17.21
C PHE A 227 28.52 -11.62 18.00
N ASN A 228 29.38 -12.63 17.92
CA ASN A 228 30.62 -12.71 18.69
C ASN A 228 31.86 -12.87 17.80
N THR A 229 33.01 -12.57 18.39
CA THR A 229 34.30 -12.54 17.68
C THR A 229 34.70 -13.91 17.13
N ASP A 230 34.41 -15.00 17.86
CA ASP A 230 34.78 -16.35 17.42
C ASP A 230 33.96 -16.79 16.21
N ALA A 231 32.65 -16.49 16.19
CA ALA A 231 31.78 -16.74 15.03
C ALA A 231 32.19 -15.89 13.82
N ALA A 232 32.56 -14.61 14.01
CA ALA A 232 33.07 -13.78 12.93
C ALA A 232 34.39 -14.33 12.35
N ARG A 233 35.31 -14.77 13.22
CA ARG A 233 36.59 -15.38 12.82
C ARG A 233 36.36 -16.70 12.09
N GLU A 234 35.46 -17.54 12.59
CA GLU A 234 35.07 -18.81 11.93
C GLU A 234 34.49 -18.54 10.54
N LEU A 235 33.59 -17.58 10.41
CA LEU A 235 33.02 -17.17 9.12
C LEU A 235 34.11 -16.71 8.15
N GLN A 236 35.01 -15.82 8.59
CA GLN A 236 36.11 -15.33 7.76
C GLN A 236 36.98 -16.48 7.26
N GLN A 237 37.39 -17.38 8.16
CA GLN A 237 38.22 -18.54 7.81
C GLN A 237 37.48 -19.47 6.85
N ARG A 238 36.20 -19.73 7.11
CA ARG A 238 35.38 -20.62 6.28
C ARG A 238 35.22 -20.08 4.85
N ILE A 239 34.98 -18.78 4.70
CA ILE A 239 34.92 -18.13 3.38
C ILE A 239 36.25 -18.30 2.66
N HIS A 240 37.36 -17.95 3.31
CA HIS A 240 38.69 -18.11 2.73
C HIS A 240 38.93 -19.56 2.25
N ASP A 241 38.66 -20.54 3.13
CA ASP A 241 38.90 -21.96 2.85
C ASP A 241 37.98 -22.53 1.76
N ARG A 242 36.78 -22.00 1.57
CA ARG A 242 35.82 -22.47 0.55
C ARG A 242 36.00 -21.77 -0.79
N LEU A 243 36.33 -20.49 -0.80
CA LEU A 243 36.44 -19.71 -2.03
C LEU A 243 37.82 -19.86 -2.69
N HIS A 244 38.90 -20.02 -1.91
CA HIS A 244 40.25 -20.17 -2.46
C HIS A 244 40.39 -21.35 -3.45
N PRO A 245 39.90 -22.57 -3.15
CA PRO A 245 39.95 -23.69 -4.11
C PRO A 245 39.14 -23.46 -5.38
N LEU A 246 38.17 -22.54 -5.36
CA LEU A 246 37.34 -22.17 -6.50
C LEU A 246 37.94 -21.02 -7.34
N GLY A 247 39.11 -20.50 -6.94
CA GLY A 247 39.73 -19.34 -7.58
C GLY A 247 38.96 -18.03 -7.36
N LEU A 248 38.13 -17.97 -6.32
CA LEU A 248 37.33 -16.79 -5.97
C LEU A 248 38.06 -15.96 -4.92
N ASP A 249 37.98 -14.63 -5.05
CA ASP A 249 38.61 -13.67 -4.13
C ASP A 249 37.83 -13.56 -2.81
N GLY A 250 37.90 -14.62 -2.00
CA GLY A 250 37.28 -14.66 -0.68
C GLY A 250 38.00 -13.80 0.36
N GLY A 251 39.23 -13.35 0.08
CA GLY A 251 40.03 -12.54 1.01
C GLY A 251 39.45 -11.14 1.23
N ASN A 252 38.76 -10.61 0.21
CA ASN A 252 38.16 -9.28 0.26
C ASN A 252 36.71 -9.26 0.78
N VAL A 253 36.12 -10.43 1.06
CA VAL A 253 34.81 -10.52 1.73
C VAL A 253 35.01 -10.28 3.23
N ALA A 254 34.30 -9.30 3.78
CA ALA A 254 34.40 -8.95 5.19
C ALA A 254 33.43 -9.78 6.04
N ALA A 255 33.95 -10.52 7.03
CA ALA A 255 33.17 -11.09 8.12
C ALA A 255 33.53 -10.39 9.44
N GLN A 256 32.55 -9.72 10.05
CA GLN A 256 32.77 -8.85 11.22
C GLN A 256 31.70 -9.08 12.28
N THR A 257 31.98 -8.63 13.51
CA THR A 257 30.92 -8.45 14.49
C THR A 257 30.16 -7.16 14.22
N PHE A 258 28.92 -7.06 14.72
CA PHE A 258 28.16 -5.81 14.68
C PHE A 258 28.93 -4.62 15.26
N HIS A 259 29.64 -4.83 16.37
CA HIS A 259 30.48 -3.81 17.01
C HIS A 259 31.66 -3.39 16.13
N ALA A 260 32.37 -4.36 15.55
CA ALA A 260 33.52 -4.07 14.67
C ALA A 260 33.08 -3.29 13.44
N PHE A 261 31.95 -3.69 12.84
CA PHE A 261 31.36 -2.98 11.71
C PHE A 261 30.91 -1.56 12.09
N GLY A 262 30.21 -1.39 13.22
CA GLY A 262 29.80 -0.07 13.71
C GLY A 262 30.97 0.89 13.91
N LEU A 263 32.07 0.41 14.50
CA LEU A 263 33.29 1.20 14.66
C LEU A 263 33.96 1.56 13.32
N ASP A 264 33.94 0.66 12.33
CA ASP A 264 34.44 0.92 10.99
C ASP A 264 33.59 1.98 10.26
N VAL A 265 32.25 1.88 10.35
CA VAL A 265 31.34 2.89 9.79
C VAL A 265 31.60 4.27 10.39
N ILE A 266 31.70 4.38 11.72
CA ILE A 266 32.00 5.66 12.39
C ILE A 266 33.39 6.17 11.99
N GLY A 267 34.38 5.29 11.96
CA GLY A 267 35.75 5.63 11.57
C GLY A 267 35.83 6.20 10.16
N ARG A 268 35.14 5.59 9.19
CA ARG A 268 35.07 6.07 7.81
C ARG A 268 34.28 7.37 7.68
N ALA A 269 33.16 7.50 8.39
CA ALA A 269 32.31 8.69 8.31
C ALA A 269 32.93 9.93 8.96
N THR A 270 33.69 9.76 10.05
CA THR A 270 34.25 10.87 10.85
C THR A 270 35.75 11.06 10.66
N GLY A 271 36.42 10.14 9.96
CA GLY A 271 37.88 10.08 9.84
C GLY A 271 38.61 9.67 11.12
N ARG A 272 37.88 9.31 12.20
CA ARG A 272 38.45 8.93 13.50
C ARG A 272 37.69 7.75 14.09
N LYS A 273 38.41 6.67 14.42
CA LYS A 273 37.80 5.54 15.15
C LYS A 273 37.57 5.97 16.60
N PRO A 274 36.32 5.96 17.10
CA PRO A 274 36.04 6.43 18.45
C PRO A 274 36.57 5.45 19.49
N ALA A 275 36.94 5.96 20.66
CA ALA A 275 37.06 5.13 21.84
C ALA A 275 35.68 4.59 22.23
N LEU A 276 35.65 3.38 22.78
CA LEU A 276 34.42 2.86 23.38
C LEU A 276 33.96 3.78 24.50
N ALA A 277 32.65 3.96 24.58
CA ALA A 277 32.09 4.87 25.57
C ALA A 277 32.36 4.34 26.99
N PRO A 278 32.80 5.18 27.95
CA PRO A 278 33.17 4.74 29.29
C PRO A 278 32.06 4.02 30.06
N TRP A 279 30.79 4.29 29.71
CA TRP A 279 29.61 3.74 30.37
C TRP A 279 29.20 2.34 29.89
N LEU A 280 29.90 1.78 28.89
CA LEU A 280 29.65 0.41 28.42
C LEU A 280 30.01 -0.64 29.48
N ASP A 281 31.05 -0.38 30.27
CA ASP A 281 31.49 -1.30 31.34
C ASP A 281 30.60 -1.21 32.59
N SER A 282 29.81 -0.13 32.72
CA SER A 282 28.94 0.11 33.87
C SER A 282 27.49 -0.33 33.67
N GLY A 283 27.13 -0.89 32.51
CA GLY A 283 25.75 -1.32 32.20
C GLY A 283 24.75 -0.16 32.10
N GLN A 284 25.23 1.06 31.80
CA GLN A 284 24.43 2.27 31.64
C GLN A 284 24.13 2.59 30.16
N ASP A 285 24.44 1.65 29.29
CA ASP A 285 24.25 1.70 27.85
C ASP A 285 22.79 1.98 27.45
N SER A 286 21.83 1.31 28.10
CA SER A 286 20.41 1.57 27.84
C SER A 286 19.97 2.98 28.25
N GLU A 287 20.45 3.46 29.40
CA GLU A 287 20.14 4.81 29.91
C GLU A 287 20.70 5.89 28.99
N GLN A 288 21.94 5.74 28.54
CA GLN A 288 22.56 6.68 27.62
C GLN A 288 21.92 6.65 26.23
N LEU A 289 21.53 5.47 25.73
CA LEU A 289 20.78 5.37 24.49
C LEU A 289 19.45 6.14 24.58
N MET A 290 18.71 5.95 25.67
CA MET A 290 17.45 6.65 25.91
C MET A 290 17.66 8.17 25.99
N ARG A 291 18.72 8.63 26.67
CA ARG A 291 19.07 10.05 26.70
C ARG A 291 19.35 10.62 25.31
N ILE A 292 20.11 9.90 24.48
CA ILE A 292 20.38 10.30 23.08
C ILE A 292 19.08 10.36 22.28
N VAL A 293 18.22 9.36 22.44
CA VAL A 293 16.91 9.33 21.79
C VAL A 293 16.06 10.52 22.22
N ASP A 294 16.00 10.85 23.51
CA ASP A 294 15.24 11.97 24.03
C ASP A 294 15.76 13.32 23.50
N GLU A 295 17.08 13.49 23.46
CA GLU A 295 17.73 14.66 22.84
C GLU A 295 17.36 14.78 21.34
N LEU A 296 17.37 13.66 20.60
CA LEU A 296 16.98 13.63 19.18
C LEU A 296 15.48 13.87 18.98
N LYS A 297 14.62 13.31 19.83
CA LYS A 297 13.17 13.55 19.81
C LYS A 297 12.84 15.03 20.06
N ALA A 298 13.61 15.68 20.92
CA ALA A 298 13.45 17.10 21.22
C ALA A 298 13.96 18.00 20.06
N ALA A 299 15.04 17.59 19.39
CA ALA A 299 15.68 18.38 18.34
C ALA A 299 15.05 18.20 16.94
N ASP A 300 14.53 17.01 16.63
CA ASP A 300 14.03 16.66 15.29
C ASP A 300 12.61 16.05 15.36
N PRO A 301 11.58 16.82 14.96
CA PRO A 301 10.20 16.32 14.90
C PRO A 301 10.03 15.09 14.00
N ILE A 302 10.79 14.97 12.91
CA ILE A 302 10.73 13.82 12.00
C ILE A 302 11.30 12.58 12.70
N PHE A 303 12.44 12.73 13.38
CA PHE A 303 12.99 11.64 14.19
C PHE A 303 12.01 11.21 15.28
N ARG A 304 11.41 12.17 15.99
CA ARG A 304 10.39 11.90 17.01
C ARG A 304 9.25 11.04 16.47
N THR A 305 8.62 11.46 15.37
CA THR A 305 7.54 10.69 14.75
C THR A 305 8.00 9.28 14.37
N ARG A 306 9.18 9.14 13.74
CA ARG A 306 9.69 7.83 13.32
C ARG A 306 10.03 6.92 14.51
N TRP A 307 10.56 7.49 15.58
CA TRP A 307 10.88 6.74 16.79
C TRP A 307 9.63 6.30 17.53
N ASP A 308 8.64 7.18 17.66
CA ASP A 308 7.35 6.85 18.27
C ASP A 308 6.64 5.76 17.44
N LEU A 309 6.65 5.88 16.11
CA LEU A 309 6.18 4.83 15.20
C LEU A 309 6.93 3.51 15.45
N PHE A 310 8.27 3.53 15.49
CA PHE A 310 9.05 2.32 15.73
C PHE A 310 8.68 1.66 17.06
N ARG A 311 8.53 2.44 18.14
CA ARG A 311 8.22 1.92 19.47
C ARG A 311 6.81 1.34 19.59
N ILE A 312 5.84 1.99 18.94
CA ILE A 312 4.41 1.69 19.12
C ILE A 312 3.93 0.69 18.07
N VAL A 313 4.46 0.78 16.85
CA VAL A 313 4.00 0.01 15.69
C VAL A 313 4.93 -1.14 15.36
N LEU A 314 6.25 -0.94 15.43
CA LEU A 314 7.24 -1.97 15.06
C LEU A 314 7.82 -2.71 16.26
N GLY A 315 7.58 -2.21 17.48
CA GLY A 315 7.95 -2.88 18.73
C GLY A 315 7.01 -4.03 19.10
N ARG A 316 5.92 -4.21 18.36
CA ARG A 316 4.90 -5.26 18.49
C ARG A 316 4.44 -5.66 17.10
N ASP A 317 3.92 -6.87 16.95
CA ASP A 317 3.33 -7.30 15.68
C ASP A 317 2.06 -6.49 15.39
N LEU A 318 1.98 -5.90 14.20
CA LEU A 318 0.76 -5.26 13.70
C LEU A 318 -0.25 -6.36 13.33
N PRO A 319 -1.53 -6.25 13.74
CA PRO A 319 -2.55 -7.16 13.27
C PRO A 319 -2.73 -7.03 11.75
N ALA A 320 -3.08 -8.13 11.09
CA ALA A 320 -3.52 -8.07 9.70
C ALA A 320 -4.82 -7.24 9.59
N PHE A 321 -5.09 -6.67 8.41
CA PHE A 321 -6.36 -5.98 8.17
C PHE A 321 -7.54 -6.92 8.46
N GLY A 322 -8.52 -6.47 9.23
CA GLY A 322 -9.68 -7.27 9.62
C GLY A 322 -9.45 -8.21 10.81
N GLN A 323 -8.25 -8.24 11.39
CA GLN A 323 -7.89 -9.04 12.57
C GLN A 323 -7.54 -8.16 13.76
N GLU A 324 -8.10 -6.94 13.83
CA GLU A 324 -7.73 -5.94 14.84
C GLU A 324 -8.13 -6.31 16.28
N GLU A 325 -9.03 -7.28 16.44
CA GLU A 325 -9.55 -7.80 17.71
C GLU A 325 -8.99 -9.19 18.08
N ASP A 326 -8.14 -9.80 17.23
CA ASP A 326 -7.61 -11.14 17.46
C ASP A 326 -6.58 -11.16 18.61
N ASP A 327 -6.65 -12.19 19.47
CA ASP A 327 -5.80 -12.42 20.65
C ASP A 327 -5.71 -11.28 21.69
N PRO A 328 -6.83 -10.90 22.34
CA PRO A 328 -6.81 -9.94 23.44
C PRO A 328 -6.10 -10.49 24.68
N GLU A 329 -5.12 -9.75 25.19
CA GLU A 329 -4.18 -10.21 26.23
C GLU A 329 -4.77 -10.19 27.65
N ASP A 330 -5.81 -9.38 27.92
CA ASP A 330 -6.25 -9.07 29.28
C ASP A 330 -7.78 -9.00 29.49
N TRP A 331 -8.23 -9.34 30.71
CA TRP A 331 -9.64 -9.29 31.15
C TRP A 331 -9.89 -8.13 32.12
N ASP A 332 -10.78 -7.21 31.78
CA ASP A 332 -11.18 -6.11 32.68
C ASP A 332 -12.41 -6.48 33.53
N GLN A 333 -12.24 -6.48 34.85
CA GLN A 333 -13.31 -6.76 35.82
C GLN A 333 -14.38 -5.65 35.89
N GLY A 334 -14.06 -4.42 35.47
CA GLY A 334 -14.98 -3.28 35.46
C GLY A 334 -15.97 -3.29 34.29
N SER A 335 -15.48 -3.49 33.07
CA SER A 335 -16.28 -3.52 31.85
C SER A 335 -16.83 -4.90 31.46
N LYS A 336 -16.35 -6.00 32.08
CA LYS A 336 -16.64 -7.39 31.70
C LYS A 336 -16.32 -7.67 30.22
N SER A 337 -15.25 -7.06 29.70
CA SER A 337 -14.79 -7.27 28.32
C SER A 337 -13.35 -7.79 28.31
N ILE A 338 -13.05 -8.62 27.31
CA ILE A 338 -11.68 -8.99 26.93
C ILE A 338 -11.19 -7.87 26.01
N GLY A 339 -9.96 -7.39 26.21
CA GLY A 339 -9.41 -6.32 25.37
C GLY A 339 -7.90 -6.18 25.53
N PHE A 340 -7.38 -5.03 25.11
CA PHE A 340 -5.95 -4.75 25.09
C PHE A 340 -5.59 -3.73 26.17
N GLN A 341 -4.71 -4.10 27.11
CA GLN A 341 -4.25 -3.17 28.13
C GLN A 341 -3.27 -2.14 27.55
N THR A 342 -3.52 -0.86 27.81
CA THR A 342 -2.67 0.28 27.42
C THR A 342 -1.59 0.54 28.47
N LEU A 343 -0.60 1.38 28.13
CA LEU A 343 0.43 1.83 29.07
C LEU A 343 -0.11 2.68 30.22
N GLN A 344 -1.27 3.32 30.05
CA GLN A 344 -1.95 4.08 31.10
C GLN A 344 -2.79 3.16 32.01
N GLY A 345 -3.00 1.90 31.61
CA GLY A 345 -3.58 0.84 32.42
C GLY A 345 -5.06 0.56 32.15
N GLU A 346 -5.73 1.33 31.29
CA GLU A 346 -7.06 1.00 30.79
C GLU A 346 -7.05 -0.13 29.75
N VAL A 347 -8.22 -0.70 29.50
CA VAL A 347 -8.44 -1.74 28.48
C VAL A 347 -9.25 -1.15 27.34
N VAL A 348 -8.74 -1.29 26.12
CA VAL A 348 -9.37 -0.80 24.88
C VAL A 348 -9.77 -1.94 23.96
N LYS A 349 -10.63 -1.68 22.97
CA LYS A 349 -11.29 -2.73 22.17
C LYS A 349 -10.48 -3.21 21.00
N SER A 350 -9.60 -2.38 20.44
CA SER A 350 -8.77 -2.76 19.29
C SER A 350 -7.28 -2.48 19.52
N GLN A 351 -6.43 -3.22 18.81
CA GLN A 351 -5.00 -2.93 18.78
C GLN A 351 -4.70 -1.50 18.27
N GLY A 352 -5.48 -1.01 17.30
CA GLY A 352 -5.36 0.35 16.77
C GLY A 352 -5.63 1.42 17.84
N GLU A 353 -6.69 1.24 18.63
CA GLU A 353 -6.97 2.10 19.80
C GLU A 353 -5.84 2.01 20.83
N ARG A 354 -5.30 0.81 21.10
CA ARG A 354 -4.18 0.67 22.05
C ARG A 354 -2.97 1.45 21.59
N MET A 355 -2.65 1.39 20.30
CA MET A 355 -1.53 2.16 19.74
C MET A 355 -1.73 3.67 19.88
N ILE A 356 -2.96 4.16 19.67
CA ILE A 356 -3.30 5.57 19.86
C ILE A 356 -3.20 5.96 21.33
N ALA A 357 -3.79 5.16 22.23
CA ALA A 357 -3.74 5.36 23.67
C ALA A 357 -2.29 5.44 24.19
N ASP A 358 -1.46 4.47 23.80
CA ASP A 358 -0.04 4.43 24.14
C ASP A 358 0.73 5.63 23.56
N TRP A 359 0.41 6.04 22.32
CA TRP A 359 0.99 7.24 21.71
C TRP A 359 0.64 8.50 22.50
N LEU A 360 -0.63 8.67 22.87
CA LEU A 360 -1.10 9.80 23.67
C LEU A 360 -0.42 9.82 25.04
N PHE A 361 -0.30 8.66 25.68
CA PHE A 361 0.41 8.49 26.95
C PHE A 361 1.89 8.88 26.84
N TYR A 362 2.62 8.37 25.84
CA TYR A 362 4.03 8.73 25.60
C TYR A 362 4.23 10.22 25.33
N ASN A 363 3.23 10.89 24.75
CA ASN A 363 3.28 12.31 24.46
C ASN A 363 2.69 13.19 25.58
N GLY A 364 2.28 12.59 26.70
CA GLY A 364 1.72 13.30 27.86
C GLY A 364 0.36 13.98 27.57
N VAL A 365 -0.35 13.53 26.54
CA VAL A 365 -1.66 14.05 26.17
C VAL A 365 -2.71 13.44 27.08
N ARG A 366 -3.47 14.28 27.80
CA ARG A 366 -4.57 13.81 28.64
C ARG A 366 -5.78 13.50 27.77
N TYR A 367 -6.27 12.27 27.84
CA TYR A 367 -7.51 11.83 27.21
C TYR A 367 -8.41 11.09 28.19
N SER A 368 -9.63 10.83 27.77
CA SER A 368 -10.58 9.94 28.42
C SER A 368 -11.14 8.98 27.36
N TYR A 369 -11.05 7.68 27.63
CA TYR A 369 -11.48 6.62 26.72
C TYR A 369 -12.99 6.35 26.86
N GLU A 370 -13.70 6.20 25.74
CA GLU A 370 -15.14 5.90 25.67
C GLU A 370 -16.05 6.76 26.56
N THR A 371 -15.72 8.04 26.69
CA THR A 371 -16.53 8.97 27.47
C THR A 371 -17.86 9.24 26.76
N ARG A 372 -18.96 9.22 27.51
CA ARG A 372 -20.29 9.55 26.96
C ARG A 372 -20.24 10.92 26.28
N TYR A 373 -20.71 10.96 25.04
CA TYR A 373 -20.85 12.18 24.28
C TYR A 373 -21.77 13.19 24.98
N GLU A 374 -21.45 14.47 24.87
CA GLU A 374 -22.09 15.53 25.68
C GLU A 374 -23.56 15.78 25.31
N HIS A 375 -23.96 15.44 24.08
CA HIS A 375 -25.34 15.54 23.62
C HIS A 375 -26.04 14.18 23.63
N ASP A 376 -27.37 14.20 23.82
CA ASP A 376 -28.19 13.00 23.67
C ASP A 376 -28.25 12.60 22.19
N THR A 377 -27.74 11.42 21.89
CA THR A 377 -27.72 10.85 20.54
C THR A 377 -28.60 9.61 20.41
N THR A 378 -29.38 9.29 21.45
CA THR A 378 -30.22 8.09 21.44
C THR A 378 -31.39 8.24 20.48
N ASP A 379 -31.61 7.21 19.65
CA ASP A 379 -32.79 7.12 18.78
C ASP A 379 -33.26 5.66 18.65
N ALA A 380 -34.19 5.39 17.72
CA ALA A 380 -34.74 4.05 17.51
C ALA A 380 -33.70 3.02 17.04
N THR A 381 -32.56 3.47 16.52
CA THR A 381 -31.51 2.68 15.86
C THR A 381 -30.13 2.83 16.52
N HIS A 382 -29.87 3.93 17.24
CA HIS A 382 -28.59 4.26 17.84
C HIS A 382 -28.69 4.41 19.36
N ARG A 383 -27.69 3.85 20.06
CA ARG A 383 -27.49 4.08 21.49
C ARG A 383 -26.78 5.42 21.73
N GLN A 384 -26.62 5.76 23.00
CA GLN A 384 -25.80 6.93 23.37
C GLN A 384 -24.40 6.74 22.81
N TYR A 385 -23.96 7.74 22.07
CA TYR A 385 -22.67 7.79 21.43
C TYR A 385 -21.57 7.97 22.48
N SER A 386 -20.51 7.18 22.34
CA SER A 386 -19.25 7.32 23.05
C SER A 386 -18.13 7.26 22.01
N PRO A 387 -17.44 8.37 21.71
CA PRO A 387 -16.23 8.35 20.88
C PRO A 387 -15.11 7.58 21.57
N ASP A 388 -14.21 7.01 20.77
CA ASP A 388 -13.08 6.22 21.27
C ASP A 388 -12.23 7.04 22.24
N PHE A 389 -11.91 8.29 21.89
CA PHE A 389 -11.17 9.22 22.74
C PHE A 389 -11.85 10.58 22.85
N HIS A 390 -11.75 11.20 24.03
CA HIS A 390 -12.07 12.60 24.28
C HIS A 390 -10.87 13.30 24.90
N TYR A 391 -10.61 14.55 24.49
CA TYR A 391 -9.54 15.41 24.99
C TYR A 391 -10.15 16.56 25.81
N PRO A 392 -10.34 16.40 27.14
CA PRO A 392 -11.11 17.35 27.94
C PRO A 392 -10.51 18.75 27.98
N GLY A 393 -9.19 18.87 27.85
CA GLY A 393 -8.49 20.16 27.89
C GLY A 393 -8.79 21.09 26.72
N ILE A 394 -9.20 20.53 25.58
CA ILE A 394 -9.51 21.28 24.34
C ILE A 394 -10.91 21.00 23.80
N ASN A 395 -11.69 20.17 24.50
CA ASN A 395 -13.00 19.67 24.09
C ASN A 395 -13.07 19.15 22.64
N VAL A 396 -12.16 18.23 22.32
CA VAL A 396 -12.07 17.58 21.01
C VAL A 396 -12.33 16.08 21.20
N TYR A 397 -13.08 15.50 20.26
CA TYR A 397 -13.36 14.06 20.20
C TYR A 397 -12.53 13.40 19.11
N HIS A 398 -12.21 12.13 19.27
CA HIS A 398 -11.41 11.38 18.30
C HIS A 398 -11.93 9.97 18.10
N GLU A 399 -12.08 9.62 16.83
CA GLU A 399 -12.51 8.31 16.33
C GLU A 399 -11.39 7.63 15.53
N HIS A 400 -11.22 6.34 15.76
CA HIS A 400 -10.34 5.47 15.00
C HIS A 400 -11.17 4.52 14.13
N PHE A 401 -10.99 4.61 12.81
CA PHE A 401 -11.75 3.79 11.86
C PHE A 401 -10.90 2.66 11.26
N ALA A 402 -11.48 1.46 11.20
CA ALA A 402 -10.92 0.31 10.50
C ALA A 402 -11.12 0.48 8.97
N LEU A 403 -10.39 1.43 8.38
CA LEU A 403 -10.43 1.73 6.94
C LEU A 403 -9.04 1.56 6.32
N ASP A 404 -9.03 1.00 5.11
CA ASP A 404 -7.85 0.89 4.28
C ASP A 404 -7.47 2.22 3.59
N LYS A 405 -6.45 2.18 2.74
CA LYS A 405 -5.94 3.36 2.00
C LYS A 405 -6.96 3.95 1.01
N ASP A 406 -7.93 3.16 0.59
CA ASP A 406 -8.99 3.53 -0.36
C ASP A 406 -10.27 3.95 0.39
N GLY A 407 -10.23 3.97 1.73
CA GLY A 407 -11.34 4.36 2.60
C GLY A 407 -12.40 3.27 2.76
N LEU A 408 -12.05 2.00 2.50
CA LEU A 408 -12.96 0.87 2.58
C LEU A 408 -12.70 0.06 3.87
N PRO A 409 -13.76 -0.43 4.54
CA PRO A 409 -13.60 -1.31 5.68
C PRO A 409 -13.29 -2.76 5.25
N PRO A 410 -12.89 -3.64 6.20
CA PRO A 410 -12.81 -5.07 5.95
C PRO A 410 -14.10 -5.62 5.31
N SER A 411 -13.99 -6.57 4.38
CA SER A 411 -15.13 -7.10 3.62
C SER A 411 -16.23 -7.72 4.47
N GLU A 412 -15.89 -8.13 5.69
CA GLU A 412 -16.78 -8.77 6.66
C GLU A 412 -17.64 -7.74 7.43
N PHE A 413 -17.28 -6.45 7.37
CA PHE A 413 -17.91 -5.38 8.16
C PHE A 413 -19.10 -4.76 7.41
N HIS A 414 -20.18 -5.53 7.27
CA HIS A 414 -21.39 -5.08 6.56
C HIS A 414 -22.07 -3.90 7.27
N GLY A 415 -22.29 -2.79 6.54
CA GLY A 415 -22.95 -1.59 7.05
C GLY A 415 -22.06 -0.67 7.91
N TYR A 416 -20.76 -0.96 8.04
CA TYR A 416 -19.84 -0.18 8.88
C TYR A 416 -19.71 1.28 8.44
N LEU A 417 -19.67 1.54 7.13
CA LEU A 417 -19.58 2.90 6.57
C LEU A 417 -20.77 3.77 6.97
N ASP A 418 -21.97 3.21 7.15
CA ASP A 418 -23.14 3.97 7.60
C ASP A 418 -22.92 4.51 9.02
N GLY A 419 -22.28 3.71 9.89
CA GLY A 419 -21.87 4.14 11.24
C GLY A 419 -20.83 5.26 11.21
N VAL A 420 -19.84 5.18 10.33
CA VAL A 420 -18.83 6.24 10.14
C VAL A 420 -19.49 7.54 9.69
N ILE A 421 -20.40 7.47 8.71
CA ILE A 421 -21.15 8.63 8.20
C ILE A 421 -22.01 9.24 9.31
N TRP A 422 -22.68 8.41 10.11
CA TRP A 422 -23.53 8.86 11.22
C TRP A 422 -22.72 9.58 12.30
N LYS A 423 -21.55 9.05 12.69
CA LYS A 423 -20.64 9.70 13.65
C LYS A 423 -20.23 11.09 13.16
N ARG A 424 -19.78 11.20 11.91
CA ARG A 424 -19.43 12.50 11.28
C ARG A 424 -20.59 13.49 11.27
N ALA A 425 -21.77 13.04 10.85
CA ALA A 425 -22.99 13.87 10.82
C ALA A 425 -23.40 14.34 12.21
N THR A 426 -23.17 13.52 13.24
CA THR A 426 -23.46 13.86 14.65
C THR A 426 -22.60 15.03 15.12
N HIS A 427 -21.29 15.02 14.86
CA HIS A 427 -20.41 16.15 15.22
C HIS A 427 -20.75 17.41 14.43
N GLN A 428 -21.06 17.27 13.14
CA GLN A 428 -21.49 18.41 12.32
C GLN A 428 -22.80 19.03 12.84
N ARG A 429 -23.76 18.20 13.25
CA ARG A 429 -25.06 18.64 13.78
C ARG A 429 -24.91 19.44 15.08
N TYR A 430 -24.03 19.00 15.96
CA TYR A 430 -23.85 19.60 17.28
C TYR A 430 -22.71 20.64 17.34
N GLY A 431 -21.94 20.79 16.26
CA GLY A 431 -20.88 21.79 16.15
C GLY A 431 -19.63 21.47 16.99
N THR A 432 -19.40 20.19 17.28
CA THR A 432 -18.25 19.69 18.04
C THR A 432 -17.10 19.36 17.09
N THR A 433 -15.87 19.29 17.64
CA THR A 433 -14.67 18.98 16.85
C THR A 433 -14.37 17.49 16.91
N LEU A 434 -14.26 16.87 15.73
CA LEU A 434 -13.88 15.46 15.55
C LEU A 434 -12.52 15.35 14.85
N LEU A 435 -11.59 14.63 15.48
CA LEU A 435 -10.40 14.10 14.83
C LEU A 435 -10.66 12.66 14.37
N GLU A 436 -10.07 12.28 13.25
CA GLU A 436 -10.25 10.95 12.68
C GLU A 436 -8.89 10.35 12.35
N THR A 437 -8.69 9.09 12.72
CA THR A 437 -7.57 8.29 12.24
C THR A 437 -8.08 7.01 11.60
N THR A 438 -7.25 6.40 10.75
CA THR A 438 -7.59 5.14 10.08
C THR A 438 -6.49 4.09 10.28
N MET A 439 -6.84 2.82 10.14
CA MET A 439 -5.87 1.72 10.16
C MET A 439 -4.78 1.90 9.08
N ALA A 440 -5.14 2.32 7.88
CA ALA A 440 -4.15 2.66 6.85
C ALA A 440 -3.19 3.78 7.30
N GLY A 441 -3.71 4.81 7.97
CA GLY A 441 -2.91 5.89 8.52
C GLY A 441 -2.01 5.46 9.69
N LEU A 442 -2.40 4.45 10.47
CA LEU A 442 -1.53 3.85 11.49
C LEU A 442 -0.38 3.07 10.84
N TRP A 443 -0.67 2.31 9.78
CA TRP A 443 0.32 1.48 9.10
C TRP A 443 1.39 2.26 8.34
N ASP A 444 1.03 3.37 7.70
CA ASP A 444 1.98 4.25 7.03
C ASP A 444 2.55 5.35 7.94
N GLY A 445 2.04 5.45 9.16
CA GLY A 445 2.44 6.39 10.21
C GLY A 445 1.90 7.81 10.05
N THR A 446 1.07 8.09 9.05
CA THR A 446 0.48 9.41 8.82
C THR A 446 -0.52 9.81 9.91
N ALA A 447 -1.19 8.85 10.56
CA ALA A 447 -2.11 9.10 11.67
C ALA A 447 -1.41 9.81 12.84
N PHE A 448 -0.20 9.40 13.20
CA PHE A 448 0.55 10.07 14.30
C PHE A 448 1.06 11.45 13.90
N VAL A 449 1.40 11.66 12.63
CA VAL A 449 1.73 13.00 12.12
C VAL A 449 0.51 13.91 12.19
N TYR A 450 -0.66 13.38 11.85
CA TYR A 450 -1.94 14.10 11.92
C TYR A 450 -2.27 14.49 13.37
N LEU A 451 -2.21 13.54 14.31
CA LEU A 451 -2.45 13.79 15.74
C LEU A 451 -1.41 14.71 16.39
N ALA A 452 -0.18 14.75 15.89
CA ALA A 452 0.83 15.67 16.42
C ALA A 452 0.61 17.13 15.99
N ARG A 453 -0.17 17.37 14.93
CA ARG A 453 -0.39 18.70 14.33
C ARG A 453 -1.67 19.38 14.77
N ASN A 454 -2.68 18.60 15.11
CA ASN A 454 -4.01 19.05 15.52
C ASN A 454 -4.18 18.80 17.01
#